data_AF-A0A4Q3RYV6-F1
#
_entry.id   AF-A0A4Q3RYV6-F1
#
_cell.length_a   1.000
_cell.length_b   1.000
_cell.length_c   1.000
_cell.angle_alpha   90.00
_cell.angle_beta   90.00
_cell.angle_gamma   90.00
#
_symmetry.space_group_name_H-M   'P 1'
#
loop_
_entity.id
_entity.type
_entity.pdbx_description
1 polymer ?
#
loop_
_entity_poly.entity_id
_entity_poly.type
_entity_poly.pdbx_seq_one_letter_code
_entity_poly.pdbx_strand_id
1 'polypeptide(L)'
;IVRLPLNKVGLTNRISKAFSQLEQEFEREPTPEELAVLLGIEVEEVAATLGLSARHVSMDQPLADGEDSTMMDVFVNKDELGTDNELAVNASLNTEIERSLSTLTERQKEVIRFFFGIGIDHPLSLEDIGERFSLTRERVRQIKDKAITKLRTASRCKLLRSYLGA
;
A
#
# COMPACT_ATOMS: atom_id res chain seq x y z
N ILE A 1 -6.44 -9.14 -19.52
CA ILE A 1 -5.54 -9.55 -20.62
C ILE A 1 -4.50 -8.44 -20.79
N VAL A 2 -3.21 -8.78 -20.71
CA VAL A 2 -2.12 -7.81 -20.86
C VAL A 2 -1.56 -7.90 -22.27
N ARG A 3 -1.47 -6.76 -22.98
CA ARG A 3 -0.93 -6.73 -24.35
C ARG A 3 0.59 -6.65 -24.32
N LEU A 4 1.25 -7.65 -24.88
CA LEU A 4 2.71 -7.69 -24.99
C LEU A 4 3.20 -6.90 -26.24
N PRO A 5 4.40 -6.28 -26.17
CA PRO A 5 5.03 -5.65 -27.34
C PRO A 5 5.31 -6.70 -28.43
N LEU A 6 5.22 -6.29 -29.71
CA LEU A 6 5.43 -7.19 -30.86
C LEU A 6 6.76 -7.95 -30.81
N ASN A 7 7.84 -7.28 -30.39
CA ASN A 7 9.17 -7.90 -30.28
C ASN A 7 9.19 -9.06 -29.26
N LYS A 8 8.43 -8.93 -28.16
CA LYS A 8 8.33 -9.96 -27.12
C LYS A 8 7.42 -11.11 -27.56
N VAL A 9 6.35 -10.84 -28.31
CA VAL A 9 5.50 -11.90 -28.91
C VAL A 9 6.26 -12.73 -29.97
N GLY A 10 7.12 -12.07 -30.75
CA GLY A 10 8.01 -12.77 -31.68
C GLY A 10 9.02 -13.67 -30.96
N LEU A 11 9.52 -13.23 -29.81
CA LEU A 11 10.44 -14.00 -28.97
C LEU A 11 9.74 -15.19 -28.31
N THR A 12 8.54 -15.04 -27.73
CA THR A 12 7.77 -16.15 -27.13
C THR A 12 7.51 -17.26 -28.14
N ASN A 13 7.17 -16.92 -29.39
CA ASN A 13 6.93 -17.90 -30.45
C ASN A 13 8.21 -18.64 -30.86
N ARG A 14 9.36 -17.96 -30.90
CA ARG A 14 10.66 -18.60 -31.18
C ARG A 14 11.08 -19.55 -30.06
N ILE A 15 10.90 -19.12 -28.81
CA ILE A 15 11.17 -19.94 -27.63
C ILE A 15 10.26 -21.17 -27.61
N SER A 16 8.96 -21.02 -27.87
CA SER A 16 8.03 -22.16 -27.90
C SER A 16 8.39 -23.18 -28.99
N LYS A 17 8.85 -22.75 -30.17
CA LYS A 17 9.32 -23.66 -31.22
C LYS A 17 10.60 -24.40 -30.82
N ALA A 18 11.58 -23.68 -30.27
CA ALA A 18 12.82 -24.27 -29.76
C ALA A 18 12.55 -25.25 -28.61
N PHE A 19 11.60 -24.92 -27.73
CA PHE A 19 11.18 -25.77 -26.62
C PHE A 19 10.67 -27.11 -27.13
N SER A 20 9.70 -27.11 -28.07
CA SER A 20 9.17 -28.36 -28.63
C SER A 20 10.21 -29.16 -29.43
N GLN A 21 11.17 -28.50 -30.09
CA GLN A 21 12.25 -29.19 -30.80
C GLN A 21 13.19 -29.93 -29.84
N LEU A 22 13.65 -29.25 -28.79
CA LEU A 22 14.56 -29.84 -27.81
C LEU A 22 13.85 -30.87 -26.93
N GLU A 23 12.57 -30.65 -26.62
CA GLU A 23 11.74 -31.62 -25.90
C GLU A 23 11.59 -32.93 -26.69
N GLN A 24 11.38 -32.83 -28.01
CA GLN A 24 11.31 -33.99 -28.89
C GLN A 24 12.66 -34.71 -29.04
N GLU A 25 13.77 -33.96 -29.06
CA GLU A 25 15.12 -34.54 -29.23
C GLU A 25 15.67 -35.18 -27.95
N PHE A 26 15.45 -34.56 -26.79
CA PHE A 26 15.98 -35.03 -25.51
C PHE A 26 14.98 -35.85 -24.68
N GLU A 27 13.73 -35.98 -25.13
CA GLU A 27 12.64 -36.65 -24.42
C GLU A 27 12.43 -36.10 -22.98
N ARG A 28 12.76 -34.82 -22.77
CA ARG A 28 12.62 -34.10 -21.50
C ARG A 28 12.44 -32.62 -21.71
N GLU A 29 11.95 -31.91 -20.68
CA GLU A 29 11.89 -30.45 -20.71
C GLU A 29 13.32 -29.86 -20.87
N PRO A 30 13.52 -28.95 -21.85
CA PRO A 30 14.79 -28.29 -22.06
C PRO A 30 15.06 -27.21 -21.02
N THR A 31 16.33 -27.03 -20.68
CA THR A 31 16.75 -26.00 -19.74
C THR A 31 16.80 -24.61 -20.40
N PRO A 32 16.69 -23.52 -19.63
CA PRO A 32 16.81 -22.15 -20.15
C PRO A 32 18.15 -21.90 -20.85
N GLU A 33 19.22 -22.57 -20.41
CA GLU A 33 20.56 -22.49 -20.99
C GLU A 33 20.62 -23.14 -22.38
N GLU A 34 20.05 -24.33 -22.54
CA GLU A 34 19.96 -25.02 -23.83
C GLU A 34 19.16 -24.21 -24.86
N LEU A 35 18.06 -23.59 -24.41
CA LEU A 35 17.24 -22.70 -25.23
C LEU A 35 17.99 -21.44 -25.64
N ALA A 36 18.76 -20.84 -24.72
CA ALA A 36 19.58 -19.66 -24.96
C ALA A 36 20.68 -19.93 -26.00
N VAL A 37 21.36 -21.08 -25.88
CA VAL A 37 22.40 -21.51 -26.83
C VAL A 37 21.80 -21.71 -28.23
N LEU A 38 20.65 -22.39 -28.34
CA LEU A 38 20.02 -22.68 -29.63
C LEU A 38 19.47 -21.42 -30.32
N LEU A 39 18.93 -20.47 -29.54
CA LEU A 39 18.32 -19.26 -30.06
C LEU A 39 19.29 -18.07 -30.18
N GLY A 40 20.50 -18.19 -29.63
CA GLY A 40 21.53 -17.14 -29.65
C GLY A 40 21.14 -15.91 -28.83
N ILE A 41 20.44 -16.10 -27.72
CA ILE A 41 19.94 -15.03 -26.83
C ILE A 41 20.43 -15.27 -25.40
N GLU A 42 20.40 -14.24 -24.55
CA GLU A 42 20.84 -14.38 -23.16
C GLU A 42 19.87 -15.23 -22.34
N VAL A 43 20.43 -16.04 -21.42
CA VAL A 43 19.66 -16.94 -20.54
C VAL A 43 18.63 -16.16 -19.71
N GLU A 44 18.99 -14.96 -19.25
CA GLU A 44 18.11 -14.09 -18.49
C GLU A 44 16.89 -13.64 -19.31
N GLU A 45 17.08 -13.38 -20.61
CA GLU A 45 15.99 -13.02 -21.50
C GLU A 45 15.05 -14.21 -21.78
N VAL A 46 15.59 -15.43 -21.86
CA VAL A 46 14.80 -16.67 -21.96
C VAL A 46 13.96 -16.88 -20.71
N ALA A 47 14.58 -16.79 -19.53
CA ALA A 47 13.91 -16.97 -18.25
C ALA A 47 12.80 -15.93 -18.03
N ALA A 48 13.07 -14.65 -18.33
CA ALA A 48 12.09 -13.59 -18.25
C ALA A 48 10.88 -13.85 -19.19
N THR A 49 11.14 -14.34 -20.40
CA THR A 49 10.09 -14.59 -21.38
C THR A 49 9.25 -15.82 -21.05
N LEU A 50 9.86 -16.88 -20.49
CA LEU A 50 9.15 -18.04 -19.96
C LEU A 50 8.23 -17.66 -18.78
N GLY A 51 8.73 -16.85 -17.84
CA GLY A 51 7.94 -16.36 -16.71
C GLY A 51 6.76 -15.48 -17.11
N LEU A 52 6.91 -14.67 -18.16
CA LEU A 52 5.83 -13.83 -18.71
C LEU A 52 4.78 -14.62 -19.50
N SER A 53 5.13 -15.83 -19.96
CA SER A 53 4.26 -16.67 -20.77
C SER A 53 3.21 -17.43 -19.96
N ALA A 54 3.13 -17.17 -18.64
CA ALA A 54 2.06 -17.68 -17.79
C ALA A 54 0.70 -17.35 -18.42
N ARG A 55 -0.02 -18.39 -18.86
CA ARG A 55 -1.37 -18.26 -19.39
C ARG A 55 -2.26 -17.64 -18.32
N HIS A 56 -3.03 -16.62 -18.68
CA HIS A 56 -4.06 -16.08 -17.81
C HIS A 56 -5.04 -17.21 -17.45
N VAL A 57 -5.23 -17.45 -16.15
CA VAL A 57 -6.24 -18.38 -15.64
C VAL A 57 -7.55 -17.61 -15.51
N SER A 58 -8.67 -18.26 -15.85
CA SER A 58 -9.98 -17.65 -15.69
C SER A 58 -10.32 -17.54 -14.20
N MET A 59 -10.89 -16.40 -13.80
CA MET A 59 -11.37 -16.22 -12.43
C MET A 59 -12.64 -17.01 -12.12
N ASP A 60 -13.42 -17.30 -13.17
CA ASP A 60 -14.63 -18.13 -13.10
C ASP A 60 -14.32 -19.63 -13.21
N GLN A 61 -13.03 -20.02 -13.26
CA GLN A 61 -12.66 -21.43 -13.29
C GLN A 61 -12.97 -22.07 -11.94
N PRO A 62 -13.69 -23.21 -11.91
CA PRO A 62 -13.94 -23.94 -10.68
C PRO A 62 -12.63 -24.51 -10.12
N LEU A 63 -12.50 -24.52 -8.79
CA LEU A 63 -11.31 -25.00 -8.08
C LEU A 63 -11.18 -26.53 -8.16
N ALA A 64 -12.30 -27.24 -8.12
CA ALA A 64 -12.37 -28.69 -8.24
C ALA A 64 -13.59 -29.11 -9.07
N ASP A 65 -13.50 -30.28 -9.68
CA ASP A 65 -14.56 -30.81 -10.55
C ASP A 65 -15.80 -31.18 -9.71
N GLY A 66 -16.92 -30.49 -9.96
CA GLY A 66 -18.18 -30.67 -9.20
C GLY A 66 -18.38 -29.69 -8.03
N GLU A 67 -17.49 -28.73 -7.83
CA GLU A 67 -17.69 -27.63 -6.87
C GLU A 67 -18.11 -26.34 -7.59
N ASP A 68 -19.03 -25.58 -6.98
CA ASP A 68 -19.40 -24.24 -7.44
C ASP A 68 -18.36 -23.17 -7.04
N SER A 69 -17.33 -23.55 -6.29
CA SER A 69 -16.29 -22.67 -5.77
C SER A 69 -15.37 -22.21 -6.92
N THR A 70 -15.30 -20.90 -7.12
CA THR A 70 -14.50 -20.28 -8.17
C THR A 70 -13.19 -19.72 -7.61
N MET A 71 -12.24 -19.44 -8.50
CA MET A 71 -11.01 -18.76 -8.09
C MET A 71 -11.30 -17.40 -7.41
N MET A 72 -12.36 -16.68 -7.82
CA MET A 72 -12.77 -15.41 -7.18
C MET A 72 -13.08 -15.56 -5.69
N ASP A 73 -13.67 -16.68 -5.28
CA ASP A 73 -14.14 -16.88 -3.89
C ASP A 73 -12.98 -17.02 -2.89
N VAL A 74 -11.78 -17.34 -3.38
CA VAL A 74 -10.56 -17.53 -2.56
C VAL A 74 -9.68 -16.27 -2.53
N PHE A 75 -9.85 -15.37 -3.49
CA PHE A 75 -9.03 -14.17 -3.55
C PHE A 75 -9.41 -13.19 -2.43
N VAL A 76 -8.47 -12.97 -1.50
CA VAL A 76 -8.62 -11.96 -0.46
C VAL A 76 -8.37 -10.58 -1.06
N ASN A 77 -9.34 -9.69 -0.88
CA ASN A 77 -9.16 -8.28 -1.20
C ASN A 77 -8.23 -7.64 -0.16
N LYS A 78 -6.99 -7.36 -0.56
CA LYS A 78 -5.99 -6.72 0.31
C LYS A 78 -6.24 -5.22 0.53
N ASP A 79 -7.06 -4.61 -0.33
CA ASP A 79 -7.42 -3.19 -0.22
C ASP A 79 -8.69 -2.99 0.62
N GLU A 80 -9.30 -4.07 1.09
CA GLU A 80 -10.46 -4.01 1.98
C GLU A 80 -10.00 -3.72 3.41
N LEU A 81 -10.39 -2.56 3.93
CA LEU A 81 -10.15 -2.19 5.32
C LEU A 81 -10.86 -3.19 6.21
N GLY A 82 -10.10 -3.88 7.07
CA GLY A 82 -10.65 -4.90 7.98
C GLY A 82 -11.77 -4.32 8.84
N THR A 83 -12.97 -4.90 8.72
CA THR A 83 -14.25 -4.29 9.08
C THR A 83 -14.39 -3.95 10.57
N ASP A 84 -13.64 -4.59 11.47
CA ASP A 84 -13.88 -4.47 12.92
C ASP A 84 -12.76 -3.76 13.69
N ASN A 85 -11.48 -4.00 13.38
CA ASN A 85 -10.40 -3.47 14.21
C ASN A 85 -9.98 -2.06 13.79
N GLU A 86 -9.78 -1.81 12.50
CA GLU A 86 -9.22 -0.52 12.07
C GLU A 86 -10.24 0.61 12.19
N LEU A 87 -11.49 0.37 11.81
CA LEU A 87 -12.58 1.34 11.94
C LEU A 87 -12.88 1.67 13.41
N ALA A 88 -12.96 0.65 14.27
CA ALA A 88 -13.20 0.86 15.70
C ALA A 88 -12.02 1.55 16.38
N VAL A 89 -10.78 1.18 16.05
CA VAL A 89 -9.57 1.82 16.59
C VAL A 89 -9.47 3.27 16.14
N ASN A 90 -9.76 3.58 14.87
CA ASN A 90 -9.74 4.96 14.38
C ASN A 90 -10.83 5.83 15.01
N ALA A 91 -12.05 5.32 15.16
CA ALA A 91 -13.13 6.03 15.85
C ALA A 91 -12.81 6.26 17.34
N SER A 92 -12.24 5.25 17.99
CA SER A 92 -11.79 5.34 19.38
C SER A 92 -10.64 6.34 19.55
N LEU A 93 -9.65 6.32 18.65
CA LEU A 93 -8.52 7.24 18.62
C LEU A 93 -9.00 8.70 18.45
N ASN A 94 -9.92 8.95 17.52
CA ASN A 94 -10.49 10.29 17.33
C ASN A 94 -11.14 10.80 18.62
N THR A 95 -11.90 9.94 19.30
CA THR A 95 -12.53 10.29 20.59
C THR A 95 -11.49 10.65 21.66
N GLU A 96 -10.40 9.89 21.76
CA GLU A 96 -9.32 10.14 22.72
C GLU A 96 -8.49 11.40 22.38
N ILE A 97 -8.29 11.68 21.09
CA ILE A 97 -7.69 12.94 20.63
C ILE A 97 -8.55 14.12 21.07
N GLU A 98 -9.87 14.07 20.87
CA GLU A 98 -10.78 15.15 21.31
C GLU A 98 -10.75 15.34 22.83
N ARG A 99 -10.79 14.26 23.61
CA ARG A 99 -10.67 14.29 25.07
C ARG A 99 -9.35 14.92 25.53
N SER A 100 -8.25 14.65 24.83
CA SER A 100 -6.94 15.22 25.12
C SER A 100 -6.88 16.71 24.77
N LEU A 101 -7.42 17.09 23.60
CA LEU A 101 -7.51 18.47 23.15
C LEU A 101 -8.38 19.34 24.08
N SER A 102 -9.40 18.77 24.73
CA SER A 102 -10.23 19.49 25.71
C SER A 102 -9.47 20.01 26.95
N THR A 103 -8.22 19.56 27.18
CA THR A 103 -7.37 20.07 28.27
C THR A 103 -6.69 21.41 27.94
N LEU A 104 -6.66 21.75 26.66
CA LEU A 104 -6.07 22.98 26.13
C LEU A 104 -7.08 24.12 26.21
N THR A 105 -6.57 25.36 26.17
CA THR A 105 -7.46 26.50 25.94
C THR A 105 -7.95 26.51 24.49
N GLU A 106 -9.08 27.16 24.19
CA GLU A 106 -9.65 27.16 22.84
C GLU A 106 -8.62 27.59 21.77
N ARG A 107 -7.87 28.65 22.06
CA ARG A 107 -6.80 29.14 21.18
C ARG A 107 -5.67 28.13 20.97
N GLN A 108 -5.30 27.35 21.99
CA GLN A 108 -4.29 26.29 21.87
C GLN A 108 -4.83 25.10 21.06
N LYS A 109 -6.09 24.73 21.29
CA LYS A 109 -6.78 23.66 20.60
C LYS A 109 -6.89 23.95 19.10
N GLU A 110 -7.30 25.16 18.72
CA GLU A 110 -7.42 25.56 17.32
C GLU A 110 -6.06 25.57 16.61
N VAL A 111 -5.01 26.13 17.22
CA VAL A 111 -3.65 26.12 16.65
C VAL A 111 -3.15 24.68 16.41
N ILE A 112 -3.40 23.77 17.34
CA ILE A 112 -3.03 22.35 17.19
C ILE A 112 -3.88 21.66 16.11
N ARG A 113 -5.19 21.91 16.05
CA ARG A 113 -6.07 21.36 15.01
C ARG A 113 -5.64 21.80 13.62
N PHE A 114 -5.38 23.09 13.42
CA PHE A 114 -4.93 23.62 12.14
C PHE A 114 -3.55 23.09 11.74
N PHE A 115 -2.61 23.03 12.68
CA PHE A 115 -1.24 22.60 12.37
C PHE A 115 -1.17 21.12 11.97
N PHE A 116 -1.95 20.25 12.60
CA PHE A 116 -1.97 18.81 12.32
C PHE A 116 -3.09 18.36 11.36
N GLY A 117 -3.99 19.26 10.96
CA GLY A 117 -5.15 18.92 10.11
C GLY A 117 -6.21 18.08 10.85
N ILE A 118 -6.33 18.21 12.17
CA ILE A 118 -7.32 17.41 12.94
C ILE A 118 -8.72 18.00 12.71
N GLY A 119 -9.55 17.26 11.97
CA GLY A 119 -10.91 17.67 11.62
C GLY A 119 -10.99 18.65 10.44
N ILE A 120 -9.93 18.72 9.63
CA ILE A 120 -9.82 19.59 8.45
C ILE A 120 -9.12 18.79 7.33
N ASP A 121 -9.45 19.09 6.06
CA ASP A 121 -8.93 18.35 4.91
C ASP A 121 -7.39 18.38 4.77
N HIS A 122 -6.73 19.44 5.26
CA HIS A 122 -5.27 19.58 5.18
C HIS A 122 -4.68 20.36 6.37
N PRO A 123 -3.44 20.04 6.77
CA PRO A 123 -2.70 20.83 7.74
C PRO A 123 -2.31 22.20 7.17
N LEU A 124 -2.29 23.22 8.02
CA LEU A 124 -1.91 24.59 7.68
C LEU A 124 -0.48 24.91 8.14
N SER A 125 0.18 25.82 7.42
CA SER A 125 1.51 26.30 7.82
C SER A 125 1.43 27.24 9.03
N LEU A 126 2.55 27.45 9.72
CA LEU A 126 2.61 28.41 10.84
C LEU A 126 2.35 29.86 10.39
N GLU A 127 2.58 30.16 9.11
CA GLU A 127 2.34 31.47 8.51
C GLU A 127 0.84 31.66 8.28
N ASP A 128 0.16 30.68 7.66
CA ASP A 128 -1.30 30.72 7.44
C ASP A 128 -2.08 30.81 8.77
N ILE A 129 -1.62 30.07 9.78
CA ILE A 129 -2.21 30.13 11.13
C ILE A 129 -1.93 31.51 11.76
N GLY A 130 -0.74 32.07 11.53
CA GLY A 130 -0.37 33.40 11.99
C GLY A 130 -1.29 34.48 11.42
N GLU A 131 -1.54 34.44 10.11
CA GLU A 131 -2.46 35.35 9.44
C GLU A 131 -3.88 35.26 9.99
N ARG A 132 -4.41 34.04 10.19
CA ARG A 132 -5.77 33.84 10.74
C ARG A 132 -5.95 34.38 12.16
N PHE A 133 -4.92 34.29 13.00
CA PHE A 133 -4.98 34.73 14.40
C PHE A 133 -4.39 36.12 14.65
N SER A 134 -3.99 36.84 13.59
CA SER A 134 -3.25 38.10 13.65
C SER A 134 -2.05 38.00 14.59
N LEU A 135 -1.27 36.92 14.44
CA LEU A 135 -0.09 36.59 15.23
C LEU A 135 1.14 36.46 14.34
N THR A 136 2.31 36.75 14.91
CA THR A 136 3.56 36.40 14.24
C THR A 136 3.76 34.88 14.22
N ARG A 137 4.45 34.39 13.18
CA ARG A 137 4.84 32.98 13.04
C ARG A 137 5.49 32.41 14.32
N GLU A 138 6.41 33.17 14.92
CA GLU A 138 7.09 32.74 16.15
C GLU A 138 6.11 32.66 17.34
N ARG A 139 5.10 33.53 17.40
CA ARG A 139 4.08 33.45 18.45
C ARG A 139 3.19 32.21 18.30
N VAL A 140 2.82 31.84 17.08
CA VAL A 140 2.08 30.59 16.80
C VAL A 140 2.91 29.37 17.20
N ARG A 141 4.20 29.35 16.85
CA ARG A 141 5.13 28.29 17.28
C ARG A 141 5.19 28.16 18.81
N GLN A 142 5.32 29.26 19.54
CA GLN A 142 5.31 29.24 21.00
C GLN A 142 4.02 28.68 21.59
N ILE A 143 2.86 29.03 21.01
CA ILE A 143 1.56 28.51 21.45
C ILE A 143 1.50 27.01 21.22
N LYS A 144 1.94 26.54 20.04
CA LYS A 144 2.03 25.12 19.68
C LYS A 144 2.92 24.35 20.67
N ASP A 145 4.14 24.81 20.91
CA ASP A 145 5.10 24.10 21.76
C ASP A 145 4.62 24.03 23.21
N LYS A 146 3.99 25.11 23.71
CA LYS A 146 3.34 25.12 25.02
C LYS A 146 2.17 24.14 25.09
N ALA A 147 1.33 24.08 24.05
CA ALA A 147 0.21 23.15 23.98
C ALA A 147 0.70 21.69 23.97
N ILE A 148 1.70 21.36 23.15
CA ILE A 148 2.32 20.02 23.11
C ILE A 148 2.90 19.64 24.47
N THR A 149 3.62 20.56 25.11
CA THR A 149 4.19 20.32 26.44
C THR A 149 3.11 20.01 27.46
N LYS A 150 1.99 20.76 27.43
CA LYS A 150 0.84 20.56 28.31
C LYS A 150 0.16 19.21 28.05
N LEU A 151 -0.04 18.84 26.78
CA LEU A 151 -0.57 17.53 26.40
C LEU A 151 0.33 16.40 26.90
N ARG A 152 1.65 16.53 26.79
CA ARG A 152 2.61 15.52 27.24
C ARG A 152 2.57 15.27 28.75
N THR A 153 2.32 16.30 29.54
CA THR A 153 2.22 16.21 31.01
C THR A 153 0.82 15.87 31.51
N ALA A 154 -0.21 15.99 30.67
CA ALA A 154 -1.58 15.69 31.07
C ALA A 154 -1.74 14.19 31.34
N SER A 155 -2.42 13.84 32.45
CA SER A 155 -2.70 12.44 32.81
C SER A 155 -3.43 11.68 31.70
N ARG A 156 -4.24 12.39 30.89
CA ARG A 156 -4.99 11.86 29.74
C ARG A 156 -4.10 11.40 28.57
N CYS A 157 -2.83 11.82 28.50
CA CYS A 157 -1.89 11.36 27.48
C CYS A 157 -1.52 9.87 27.63
N LYS A 158 -1.74 9.27 28.81
CA LYS A 158 -1.52 7.83 29.04
C LYS A 158 -2.40 6.96 28.14
N LEU A 159 -3.61 7.41 27.82
CA LEU A 159 -4.53 6.71 26.92
C LEU A 159 -4.08 6.82 25.46
N LEU A 160 -3.56 7.98 25.05
CA LEU A 160 -3.00 8.13 23.69
C LEU A 160 -1.76 7.26 23.45
N ARG A 161 -0.98 6.98 24.51
CA ARG A 161 0.20 6.12 24.40
C ARG A 161 -0.11 4.68 24.01
N SER A 162 -1.30 4.14 24.34
CA SER A 162 -1.65 2.78 23.95
C SER A 162 -1.85 2.61 22.44
N TYR A 163 -2.01 3.71 21.70
CA TYR A 163 -2.16 3.70 20.24
C TYR A 163 -0.82 3.79 19.48
N LEU A 164 0.33 3.96 20.17
CA LEU A 164 1.64 4.03 19.52
C LEU A 164 2.17 2.66 19.04
N GLY A 165 1.42 1.58 19.26
CA GLY A 165 1.92 0.22 19.10
C GLY A 165 2.93 -0.12 20.20
N ALA A 166 2.98 -1.40 20.59
CA ALA A 166 4.11 -1.94 21.32
C ALA A 166 5.24 -2.27 20.34
#